data_AF-A0A9X2X4P0-F1
#
_entry.id   AF-A0A9X2X4P0-F1
#
_cell.length_a   1.000
_cell.length_b   1.000
_cell.length_c   1.000
_cell.angle_alpha   90.00
_cell.angle_beta   90.00
_cell.angle_gamma   90.00
#
_symmetry.space_group_name_H-M   'P 1'
#
loop_
_entity.id
_entity.type
_entity.pdbx_description
1 polymer ?
#
loop_
_entity_poly.entity_id
_entity_poly.type
_entity_poly.pdbx_seq_one_letter_code
_entity_poly.pdbx_strand_id
1 'polypeptide(L)' 'MTNLNLFGHELVVDNFAGGGGASEGIEQALGRPVDLAINYDPDAIAVDNGPSLTTP' A
#
# COMPACT_ATOMS: atom_id res chain seq x y z
N MET A 1 5.71 -8.07 22.09
CA MET A 1 6.25 -7.89 20.73
C MET A 1 6.37 -6.40 20.51
N THR A 2 7.58 -5.88 20.48
CA THR A 2 7.84 -4.43 20.40
C THR A 2 7.72 -4.02 18.94
N ASN A 3 6.76 -3.16 18.60
CA ASN A 3 6.64 -2.57 17.27
C ASN A 3 7.97 -1.88 16.91
N LEU A 4 8.58 -2.28 15.79
CA LEU A 4 9.72 -1.58 15.19
C LEU A 4 9.18 -0.28 14.58
N ASN A 5 9.12 0.78 15.38
CA ASN A 5 8.83 2.12 14.87
C ASN A 5 10.07 2.67 14.16
N LEU A 6 10.30 2.25 12.91
CA LEU A 6 11.36 2.82 12.07
C LEU A 6 10.96 4.14 11.39
N PHE A 7 9.66 4.47 11.34
CA PHE A 7 9.10 5.39 10.34
C PHE A 7 7.98 6.30 10.87
N GLY A 8 8.15 6.89 12.06
CA GLY A 8 7.06 7.62 12.75
C GLY A 8 6.27 8.65 11.92
N HIS A 9 6.81 9.12 10.77
CA HIS A 9 6.14 9.99 9.78
C HIS A 9 6.63 9.81 8.32
N GLU A 10 7.19 8.65 7.93
CA GLU A 10 7.61 8.46 6.52
C GLU A 10 6.46 7.93 5.65
N LEU A 11 6.38 8.46 4.42
CA LEU A 11 5.40 8.03 3.42
C LEU A 11 5.79 6.67 2.86
N VAL A 12 4.84 5.73 2.88
CA VAL A 12 4.96 4.44 2.23
C VAL A 12 4.29 4.52 0.87
N VAL A 13 5.07 4.40 -0.19
CA VAL A 13 4.59 4.49 -1.58
C VAL A 13 4.92 3.20 -2.33
N ASP A 14 3.89 2.50 -2.80
CA ASP A 14 4.04 1.39 -3.74
C ASP A 14 3.87 1.91 -5.17
N ASN A 15 4.99 2.12 -5.87
CA ASN A 15 4.99 2.61 -7.25
C ASN A 15 4.60 1.56 -8.30
N PHE A 16 4.43 0.30 -7.90
CA PHE A 16 4.17 -0.84 -8.78
C PHE A 16 3.08 -1.74 -8.20
N ALA A 17 2.01 -1.14 -7.69
CA ALA A 17 0.98 -1.85 -6.93
C ALA A 17 0.37 -3.03 -7.71
N GLY A 18 0.20 -2.88 -9.03
CA GLY A 18 -0.39 -3.88 -9.90
C GLY A 18 -1.70 -4.42 -9.33
N GLY A 19 -1.75 -5.73 -9.12
CA GLY A 19 -2.88 -6.41 -8.47
C GLY A 19 -2.89 -6.40 -6.93
N GLY A 20 -2.02 -5.62 -6.27
CA GLY A 20 -2.01 -5.38 -4.82
C GLY A 20 -1.17 -6.32 -3.97
N GLY A 21 -0.51 -7.33 -4.55
CA GLY A 21 0.27 -8.32 -3.78
C GLY A 21 1.51 -7.75 -3.08
N ALA A 22 2.16 -6.75 -3.68
CA ALA A 22 3.28 -6.05 -3.07
C ALA A 22 2.82 -5.17 -1.89
N SER A 23 1.77 -4.37 -2.08
CA SER A 23 1.11 -3.60 -1.02
C SER A 23 0.77 -4.45 0.19
N GLU A 24 0.08 -5.58 0.01
CA GLU A 24 -0.31 -6.47 1.12
C GLU A 24 0.90 -6.94 1.95
N GLY A 25 2.00 -7.33 1.27
CA GLY A 25 3.22 -7.73 1.95
C GLY A 25 3.87 -6.59 2.75
N ILE A 26 3.83 -5.37 2.22
CA ILE A 26 4.32 -4.16 2.89
C ILE A 26 3.48 -3.85 4.13
N GLU A 27 2.15 -3.91 4.01
CA GLU A 27 1.23 -3.65 5.13
C GLU A 27 1.40 -4.66 6.26
N GLN A 28 1.57 -5.94 5.93
CA GLN A 28 1.85 -6.98 6.90
C GLN A 28 3.20 -6.78 7.61
N ALA A 29 4.23 -6.37 6.86
CA ALA A 29 5.56 -6.14 7.42
C ALA A 29 5.63 -4.90 8.33
N LEU A 30 4.92 -3.83 7.95
CA LEU A 30 4.91 -2.56 8.69
C LEU A 30 3.82 -2.49 9.76
N GLY A 31 2.81 -3.36 9.70
CA GLY A 31 1.65 -3.34 10.57
C GLY A 31 0.77 -2.09 10.40
N ARG A 32 0.86 -1.41 9.24
CA ARG A 32 0.03 -0.25 8.87
C ARG A 32 -0.20 -0.20 7.35
N PRO A 33 -1.26 0.48 6.88
CA PRO A 33 -1.54 0.62 5.45
C PRO A 33 -0.44 1.35 4.66
N VAL A 34 -0.33 1.05 3.36
CA VAL A 34 0.42 1.87 2.40
C VAL A 34 -0.29 3.21 2.23
N ASP A 35 0.46 4.31 2.12
CA ASP A 35 -0.11 5.66 2.01
C ASP A 35 -0.50 6.00 0.55
N LEU A 36 0.26 5.52 -0.43
CA LEU A 36 0.01 5.72 -1.86
C LEU A 36 0.35 4.45 -2.67
N ALA A 37 -0.61 3.99 -3.47
CA ALA A 37 -0.42 2.89 -4.42
C ALA A 37 -0.59 3.41 -5.85
N ILE A 38 0.43 3.25 -6.69
CA ILE A 38 0.45 3.76 -8.07
C ILE A 38 0.37 2.59 -9.05
N ASN A 39 -0.62 2.67 -9.93
CA ASN A 39 -0.84 1.75 -11.04
C ASN A 39 -0.68 2.47 -12.37
N TYR A 40 0.15 1.92 -13.26
CA TYR A 40 0.30 2.39 -14.64
C TYR A 40 -0.50 1.55 -15.65
N ASP A 41 -1.04 0.40 -15.20
CA ASP A 41 -1.85 -0.50 -16.01
C ASP A 41 -3.35 -0.23 -15.76
N PRO A 42 -4.12 0.18 -16.79
CA PRO A 42 -5.55 0.45 -16.64
C PRO A 42 -6.36 -0.78 -16.23
N ASP A 43 -5.92 -2.00 -16.56
CA ASP A 43 -6.61 -3.22 -16.16
C ASP A 43 -6.39 -3.52 -14.66
N ALA A 44 -5.23 -3.11 -14.11
CA ALA A 44 -4.93 -3.25 -12.68
C ALA A 44 -5.74 -2.26 -11.82
N ILE A 45 -5.99 -1.06 -12.32
CA ILE A 45 -6.85 -0.05 -11.66
C ILE A 45 -8.27 -0.59 -11.43
N ALA A 46 -8.78 -1.47 -12.31
CA ALA A 46 -10.13 -2.02 -12.19
C ALA A 46 -10.26 -3.13 -11.12
N VAL A 47 -9.15 -3.80 -10.78
CA VAL A 47 -9.11 -4.87 -9.76
C VAL A 47 -9.05 -4.29 -8.36
N ASP A 48 -8.41 -3.13 -8.19
CA ASP A 48 -8.23 -2.45 -6.92
C ASP A 48 -9.52 -1.76 -6.45
N ASN A 49 -10.42 -2.56 -5.85
CA ASN A 49 -11.60 -2.08 -5.11
C ASN A 49 -11.37 -2.16 -3.58
N GLY A 50 -10.10 -2.30 -3.16
CA GLY A 50 -9.71 -2.35 -1.76
C GLY A 50 -9.67 -0.94 -1.13
N PRO A 51 -9.69 -0.84 0.21
CA PRO A 51 -9.83 0.44 0.93
C PRO A 51 -8.65 1.41 0.80
N SER A 52 -7.75 1.25 -0.18
CA SER A 52 -6.53 2.04 -0.33
C SER A 52 -6.55 3.07 -1.49
N LEU A 53 -7.60 3.10 -2.33
CA LEU A 53 -7.74 4.13 -3.37
C LEU A 53 -8.66 5.31 -3.01
N THR A 54 -9.29 5.32 -1.85
CA THR A 54 -10.07 6.48 -1.38
C THR A 54 -9.97 6.64 0.12
N THR A 55 -8.96 7.39 0.59
CA THR A 55 -9.22 8.22 1.76
C THR A 55 -10.06 9.43 1.29
N PRO A 56 -11.03 9.94 2.07
CA PRO A 56 -11.81 11.13 1.69
C PRO A 56 -10.93 12.36 1.46
#